data_AF-A0A7J3J360-F1
#
_entry.id   AF-A0A7J3J360-F1
#
_cell.length_a   1.000
_cell.length_b   1.000
_cell.length_c   1.000
_cell.angle_alpha   90.00
_cell.angle_beta   90.00
_cell.angle_gamma   90.00
#
_symmetry.space_group_name_H-M   'P 1'
#
loop_
_entity.id
_entity.type
_entity.pdbx_description
1 polymer ?
#
loop_
_entity_poly.entity_id
_entity_poly.type
_entity_poly.pdbx_seq_one_letter_code
_entity_poly.pdbx_strand_id
1 'polypeptide(L)' 'MFDDEEFPPPPPLPPFRHWLRHVAAVPKGFLRFQVLELLSEKPMSGSEIISEIERRTGGCWRPS' A
#
# COMPACT_ATOMS: atom_id res chain seq x y z
N MET A 1 46.12 -19.24 -10.82
CA MET A 1 46.34 -17.79 -11.00
C MET A 1 45.41 -17.32 -12.09
N PHE A 2 44.17 -17.03 -11.71
CA PHE A 2 43.28 -16.16 -12.48
C PHE A 2 42.64 -15.28 -11.42
N ASP A 3 43.03 -14.01 -11.51
CA ASP A 3 42.82 -12.93 -10.57
C ASP A 3 41.40 -12.83 -10.04
N ASP A 4 41.32 -12.46 -8.76
CA ASP A 4 40.16 -11.82 -8.16
C ASP A 4 39.62 -10.73 -9.09
N GLU A 5 38.58 -11.06 -9.84
CA GLU A 5 37.83 -10.11 -10.65
C GLU A 5 37.08 -9.18 -9.69
N GLU A 6 37.76 -8.09 -9.33
CA GLU A 6 37.34 -7.04 -8.42
C GLU A 6 36.11 -6.34 -9.02
N PHE A 7 34.92 -6.91 -8.76
CA PHE A 7 33.66 -6.29 -9.13
C PHE A 7 33.62 -4.88 -8.52
N PRO A 8 33.39 -3.82 -9.32
CA PRO A 8 33.35 -2.47 -8.79
C PRO A 8 32.27 -2.38 -7.70
N PRO A 9 32.48 -1.60 -6.63
CA PRO A 9 31.49 -1.47 -5.58
C PRO A 9 30.15 -1.03 -6.19
N PRO A 10 29.02 -1.59 -5.74
CA PRO A 10 27.72 -1.23 -6.28
C PRO A 10 27.53 0.29 -6.15
N PRO A 11 26.94 0.95 -7.17
CA PRO A 11 26.73 2.38 -7.15
C PRO A 11 25.91 2.80 -5.92
N PRO A 12 26.13 4.00 -5.38
CA PRO A 12 25.39 4.49 -4.23
C PRO A 12 23.88 4.50 -4.55
N LEU A 13 23.10 3.92 -3.64
CA LEU A 13 21.66 3.86 -3.79
C LEU A 13 21.07 5.28 -3.90
N PRO A 14 20.08 5.50 -4.78
CA PRO A 14 19.52 6.83 -4.99
C PRO A 14 18.91 7.42 -3.70
N PRO A 15 19.01 8.75 -3.47
CA PRO A 15 18.60 9.41 -2.23
C PRO A 15 17.08 9.39 -1.97
N PHE A 16 16.28 8.89 -2.92
CA PHE A 16 14.81 8.90 -2.85
C PHE A 16 14.20 7.91 -1.85
N ARG A 17 14.99 7.00 -1.26
CA ARG A 17 14.47 6.03 -0.26
C ARG A 17 13.81 6.69 0.96
N HIS A 18 14.25 7.90 1.34
CA HIS A 18 13.63 8.62 2.44
C HIS A 18 12.28 9.25 2.04
N TRP A 19 12.16 9.72 0.79
CA TRP A 19 10.92 10.30 0.28
C TRP A 19 9.83 9.22 0.06
N LEU A 20 10.23 8.04 -0.42
CA LEU A 20 9.36 6.87 -0.53
C LEU A 20 8.83 6.36 0.82
N ARG A 21 9.51 6.65 1.94
CA ARG A 21 9.06 6.26 3.28
C ARG A 21 7.77 6.99 3.69
N HIS A 22 7.52 8.18 3.15
CA HIS A 22 6.34 8.98 3.45
C HIS A 22 5.16 8.78 2.50
N VAL A 23 5.38 8.16 1.33
CA VAL A 23 4.29 7.79 0.39
C VAL A 23 3.66 6.43 0.70
N ALA A 24 4.22 5.68 1.66
CA ALA A 24 3.63 4.43 2.16
C ALA A 24 2.37 4.64 3.02
N ALA A 25 1.95 5.89 3.23
CA ALA A 25 0.75 6.22 3.97
C ALA A 25 -0.49 6.19 3.07
N VAL A 26 -1.50 5.43 3.47
CA VAL A 26 -2.83 5.44 2.85
C VAL A 26 -3.35 6.89 2.83
N PRO A 27 -3.86 7.40 1.68
CA PRO A 27 -4.38 8.76 1.60
C PRO A 27 -5.43 9.02 2.69
N LYS A 28 -5.40 10.23 3.27
CA LYS A 28 -6.41 10.64 4.24
C LYS A 28 -7.79 10.52 3.61
N GLY A 29 -8.70 9.86 4.32
CA GLY A 29 -10.07 9.65 3.85
C GLY A 29 -10.25 8.52 2.85
N PHE A 30 -9.23 7.71 2.56
CA PHE A 30 -9.37 6.50 1.75
C PHE A 30 -10.57 5.65 2.16
N LEU A 31 -10.70 5.37 3.47
CA LEU A 31 -11.81 4.56 3.97
C LEU A 31 -13.16 5.23 3.76
N ARG A 32 -13.26 6.55 3.97
CA ARG A 32 -14.48 7.32 3.73
C ARG A 32 -14.89 7.25 2.25
N PHE A 33 -13.93 7.38 1.35
CA PHE A 33 -14.18 7.26 -0.09
C PHE A 33 -14.73 5.87 -0.44
N GLN A 34 -14.07 4.80 0.01
CA GLN A 34 -14.52 3.42 -0.23
C GLN A 34 -15.95 3.17 0.29
N VAL A 35 -16.28 3.68 1.48
CA VAL A 35 -17.62 3.53 2.07
C VAL A 35 -18.68 4.23 1.21
N LEU A 36 -18.42 5.46 0.77
CA LEU A 36 -19.37 6.22 -0.04
C LEU A 36 -19.53 5.62 -1.44
N GLU A 37 -18.45 5.12 -2.05
CA GLU A 37 -18.49 4.40 -3.33
C GLU A 37 -19.38 3.15 -3.23
N LEU A 38 -19.17 2.32 -2.21
CA LEU A 38 -19.97 1.11 -1.98
C LEU A 38 -21.46 1.45 -1.78
N LEU A 39 -21.76 2.43 -0.93
CA LEU A 39 -23.15 2.87 -0.67
C LEU A 39 -23.82 3.52 -1.89
N SER A 40 -23.03 4.13 -2.78
CA SER A 40 -23.50 4.64 -4.07
C SER A 40 -23.91 3.51 -5.02
N GLU A 41 -23.20 2.39 -5.01
CA GLU A 41 -23.55 1.22 -5.84
C GLU A 41 -24.82 0.53 -5.34
N LYS A 42 -24.89 0.22 -4.04
CA LYS A 42 -26.04 -0.42 -3.41
C LYS A 42 -26.07 -0.18 -1.90
N PRO A 43 -27.27 -0.16 -1.27
CA PRO A 43 -27.35 -0.15 0.18
C PRO A 43 -26.68 -1.41 0.75
N MET A 44 -25.79 -1.21 1.73
CA MET A 44 -25.07 -2.27 2.45
C MET A 44 -25.05 -1.97 3.94
N SER A 45 -25.07 -3.02 4.75
CA SER A 45 -24.85 -2.92 6.20
C SER A 45 -23.38 -2.64 6.54
N GLY A 46 -23.12 -2.16 7.75
CA GLY A 46 -21.75 -1.85 8.19
C GLY A 46 -20.81 -3.07 8.14
N SER A 47 -21.28 -4.26 8.50
CA SER A 47 -20.49 -5.49 8.44
C SER A 47 -20.18 -5.93 7.01
N GLU A 48 -21.13 -5.77 6.09
CA GLU A 48 -20.91 -6.03 4.66
C GLU A 48 -19.87 -5.08 4.08
N ILE A 49 -19.94 -3.79 4.43
CA ILE A 49 -18.96 -2.78 4.00
C ILE A 49 -17.56 -3.14 4.50
N ILE A 50 -17.42 -3.51 5.78
CA ILE A 50 -16.13 -3.92 6.35
C ILE A 50 -15.55 -5.13 5.61
N SER A 51 -16.38 -6.16 5.41
CA SER A 51 -15.96 -7.40 4.74
C SER A 51 -15.55 -7.15 3.29
N GLU A 52 -16.28 -6.28 2.58
CA GLU A 52 -15.99 -5.96 1.18
C GLU A 52 -14.72 -5.09 1.05
N ILE A 53 -14.48 -4.15 1.97
CA ILE A 53 -13.24 -3.34 1.97
C ILE A 53 -12.03 -4.23 2.31
N GLU A 54 -12.13 -5.13 3.28
CA GLU A 54 -11.07 -6.11 3.59
C GLU A 54 -10.77 -7.00 2.37
N ARG A 55 -11.82 -7.48 1.69
CA ARG A 55 -11.70 -8.29 0.47
C ARG A 55 -11.05 -7.52 -0.67
N ARG A 56 -11.48 -6.27 -0.95
CA ARG A 56 -10.92 -5.40 -2.02
C ARG A 56 -9.47 -5.02 -1.75
N THR A 57 -9.10 -4.84 -0.49
CA THR A 57 -7.73 -4.48 -0.08
C THR A 57 -6.81 -5.70 0.06
N GLY A 58 -7.30 -6.93 -0.16
CA GLY A 58 -6.48 -8.14 -0.04
C GLY A 58 -5.90 -8.34 1.35
N GLY A 59 -6.56 -7.82 2.39
CA GLY A 59 -6.05 -7.83 3.76
C GLY A 59 -4.97 -6.80 4.08
N CYS A 60 -4.61 -5.91 3.14
CA CYS A 60 -3.73 -4.76 3.42
C CYS A 60 -4.37 -3.77 4.41
N TRP A 61 -5.70 -3.75 4.48
CA TRP A 61 -6.45 -3.07 5.53
C TRP A 61 -7.29 -4.10 6.27
N ARG A 62 -7.33 -4.00 7.60
CA ARG A 62 -8.21 -4.78 8.46
C ARG A 62 -8.95 -3.86 9.42
N PRO A 63 -10.20 -4.17 9.78
CA PRO A 63 -10.88 -3.51 10.88
C PRO A 63 -10.10 -3.71 12.19
N SER A 64 -10.10 -2.68 13.04
CA SER A 64 -9.47 -2.70 14.37
C SER A 64 -10.37 -3.30 15.44
#